data_AF-A0A1Z3HVG9-F1
#
_entry.id   AF-A0A1Z3HVG9-F1
#
_cell.length_a   1.000
_cell.length_b   1.000
_cell.length_c   1.000
_cell.angle_alpha   90.00
_cell.angle_beta   90.00
_cell.angle_gamma   90.00
#
_symmetry.space_group_name_H-M   'P 1'
#
loop_
_entity.id
_entity.type
_entity.pdbx_description
1 polymer ?
#
loop_
_entity_poly.entity_id
_entity_poly.type
_entity_poly.pdbx_seq_one_letter_code
_entity_poly.pdbx_strand_id
1 'polypeptide(L)' 'MMCVICKQGQTQAGWVTVTLEREGAIVVFKRVPAEICENCGEYYLSDEVTGELLERAEEVMA' A
#
# COMPACT_ATOMS: atom_id res chain seq x y z
N MET A 1 -1.82 1.19 15.04
CA MET A 1 -0.50 0.89 15.66
C MET A 1 0.34 2.17 15.78
N MET A 2 1.39 2.24 16.62
CA MET A 2 2.33 3.38 16.56
C MET A 2 3.18 3.27 15.30
N CYS A 3 3.26 4.35 14.52
CA CYS A 3 4.02 4.36 13.26
C CYS A 3 5.52 4.17 13.54
N VAL A 4 6.12 3.15 12.94
CA VAL A 4 7.55 2.83 13.15
C VAL A 4 8.49 3.76 12.40
N ILE A 5 7.98 4.43 11.35
CA ILE A 5 8.73 5.39 10.54
C ILE A 5 8.91 6.71 11.27
N CYS A 6 7.83 7.40 11.65
CA CYS A 6 7.94 8.71 12.30
C CYS A 6 8.01 8.64 13.83
N LYS A 7 7.56 7.53 14.45
CA LYS A 7 7.51 7.32 15.91
C LYS A 7 6.73 8.37 16.69
N GLN A 8 5.88 9.14 16.01
CA GLN A 8 5.13 10.26 16.58
C GLN A 8 3.61 10.14 16.39
N GLY A 9 3.14 9.41 15.37
CA GLY A 9 1.72 9.27 15.06
C GLY A 9 1.19 7.85 15.24
N GLN A 10 -0.12 7.72 15.40
CA GLN A 10 -0.81 6.44 15.28
C GLN A 10 -1.27 6.19 13.85
N THR A 11 -1.36 4.92 13.47
CA THR A 11 -2.01 4.49 12.23
C THR A 11 -3.49 4.29 12.46
N GLN A 12 -4.27 4.56 11.41
CA GLN A 12 -5.70 4.33 11.34
C GLN A 12 -6.09 3.74 9.99
N ALA A 13 -7.16 2.96 9.96
CA ALA A 13 -7.67 2.39 8.72
C ALA A 13 -8.04 3.48 7.72
N GLY A 14 -7.68 3.28 6.46
CA GLY A 14 -7.93 4.22 5.37
C GLY A 14 -7.74 3.60 4.00
N TRP A 15 -7.73 4.46 2.99
CA TRP A 15 -7.59 4.07 1.58
C TRP A 15 -6.43 4.81 0.93
N VAL A 16 -5.59 4.10 0.20
CA VAL A 16 -4.45 4.67 -0.53
C VAL A 16 -4.50 4.31 -2.02
N THR A 17 -3.60 4.94 -2.78
CA THR A 17 -3.26 4.51 -4.14
C THR A 17 -1.90 3.85 -4.08
N VAL A 18 -1.81 2.61 -4.56
CA VAL A 18 -0.56 1.86 -4.66
C VAL A 18 -0.14 1.84 -6.13
N THR A 19 1.12 2.18 -6.38
CA THR A 19 1.72 2.11 -7.71
C THR A 19 2.81 1.06 -7.68
N LEU A 20 2.69 0.06 -8.55
CA LEU A 20 3.73 -0.94 -8.80
C LEU A 20 4.36 -0.67 -10.16
N GLU A 21 5.68 -0.80 -10.24
CA GLU A 21 6.45 -0.60 -11.47
C GLU A 21 7.38 -1.78 -11.70
N ARG A 22 7.39 -2.31 -12.93
CA ARG A 22 8.30 -3.38 -13.35
C ARG A 22 8.55 -3.26 -14.85
N GLU A 23 9.82 -3.31 -15.26
CA GLU A 23 10.24 -3.36 -16.67
C GLU A 23 9.62 -2.27 -17.58
N GLY A 24 9.37 -1.08 -17.02
CA GLY A 24 8.76 0.05 -17.74
C GLY A 24 7.22 0.01 -17.83
N ALA A 25 6.57 -0.99 -17.26
CA ALA A 25 5.14 -1.01 -17.00
C ALA A 25 4.82 -0.42 -15.63
N ILE A 26 3.72 0.32 -15.55
CA ILE A 26 3.18 0.90 -14.31
C ILE A 26 1.76 0.39 -14.12
N VAL A 27 1.49 -0.22 -12.96
CA VAL A 27 0.16 -0.67 -12.54
C VAL A 27 -0.27 0.18 -11.34
N VAL A 28 -1.44 0.83 -11.46
CA VAL A 28 -1.96 1.72 -10.42
C VAL A 28 -3.24 1.14 -9.83
N PHE A 29 -3.17 0.78 -8.55
CA PHE A 29 -4.30 0.31 -7.76
C PHE A 29 -4.86 1.47 -6.94
N LYS A 30 -6.12 1.82 -7.18
CA LYS A 30 -6.82 2.87 -6.44
C LYS A 30 -7.66 2.25 -5.33
N ARG A 31 -7.84 3.00 -4.24
CA ARG A 31 -8.66 2.59 -3.09
C ARG A 31 -8.21 1.23 -2.54
N VAL A 32 -6.91 1.11 -2.26
CA VAL A 32 -6.34 -0.03 -1.55
C VAL A 32 -6.52 0.20 -0.04
N PRO A 33 -7.08 -0.75 0.72
CA PRO A 33 -7.21 -0.61 2.17
C PRO A 33 -5.83 -0.68 2.83
N ALA A 34 -5.57 0.23 3.76
CA ALA A 34 -4.28 0.32 4.46
C ALA A 34 -4.45 0.92 5.87
N GLU A 35 -3.45 0.70 6.72
CA GLU A 35 -3.27 1.45 7.96
C GLU A 35 -2.40 2.67 7.67
N ILE A 36 -2.92 3.89 7.85
CA ILE A 36 -2.26 5.15 7.47
C ILE A 36 -1.91 5.95 8.71
N CYS A 37 -0.65 6.37 8.84
CA CYS A 37 -0.20 7.24 9.90
C CYS A 37 -0.84 8.63 9.78
N GLU A 38 -1.55 9.06 10.82
CA GLU A 38 -2.22 10.37 10.87
C GLU A 38 -1.25 11.57 10.82
N ASN A 39 0.03 11.35 11.17
CA ASN A 39 1.05 12.41 11.23
C ASN A 39 1.87 12.55 9.95
N CYS A 40 2.35 11.43 9.39
CA CYS A 40 3.31 11.45 8.28
C CYS A 40 2.79 10.84 6.97
N GLY A 41 1.59 10.25 6.98
CA GLY A 41 0.99 9.64 5.80
C GLY A 41 1.57 8.29 5.39
N GLU A 42 2.58 7.76 6.10
CA GLU A 42 3.07 6.40 5.90
C GLU A 42 1.92 5.39 5.98
N TYR A 43 1.80 4.53 4.97
CA TYR A 43 0.77 3.51 4.93
C TYR A 43 1.37 2.11 5.02
N TYR A 44 0.65 1.22 5.69
CA TYR A 44 1.02 -0.18 5.86
C TYR A 44 -0.09 -1.05 5.25
N LEU A 45 0.32 -2.00 4.42
CA LEU A 45 -0.58 -3.00 3.83
C LEU A 45 -0.49 -4.29 4.64
N SER A 46 -1.58 -5.04 4.73
CA SER A 46 -1.52 -6.40 5.27
C SER A 46 -0.87 -7.35 4.26
N ASP A 47 -0.42 -8.51 4.74
CA ASP A 47 0.12 -9.57 3.90
C ASP A 47 -0.91 -10.01 2.85
N GLU A 48 -2.17 -10.12 3.25
CA GLU A 48 -3.30 -10.48 2.38
C GLU A 48 -3.47 -9.48 1.22
N VAL A 49 -3.52 -8.17 1.54
CA VAL A 49 -3.66 -7.11 0.54
C VAL A 49 -2.44 -7.08 -0.37
N THR A 50 -1.24 -7.20 0.20
CA THR A 50 0.01 -7.21 -0.59
C THR A 50 0.05 -8.38 -1.57
N GLY A 51 -0.34 -9.58 -1.14
CA GLY A 51 -0.44 -10.76 -1.98
C GLY A 51 -1.39 -10.55 -3.16
N GLU A 52 -2.59 -10.04 -2.89
CA GLU A 52 -3.60 -9.76 -3.93
C GLU A 52 -3.11 -8.73 -4.97
N LEU A 53 -2.45 -7.65 -4.53
CA LEU A 53 -1.92 -6.64 -5.44
C LEU A 53 -0.82 -7.20 -6.34
N LEU A 54 0.08 -8.02 -5.77
CA LEU A 54 1.16 -8.64 -6.52
C LEU A 54 0.63 -9.66 -7.53
N GLU A 55 -0.30 -10.54 -7.13
CA GLU A 55 -0.93 -11.51 -8.03
C GLU A 55 -1.59 -10.80 -9.22
N ARG A 56 -2.42 -9.79 -8.95
CA ARG A 56 -3.08 -9.01 -10.02
C ARG A 56 -2.10 -8.25 -10.91
N ALA A 57 -0.99 -7.77 -10.34
CA ALA A 57 0.03 -7.09 -11.13
C ALA A 57 0.76 -8.07 -12.07
N GLU A 58 1.08 -9.28 -11.60
CA GLU A 58 1.67 -10.32 -12.46
C GLU A 58 0.70 -10.77 -13.56
N GLU A 59 -0.60 -10.92 -13.27
CA GLU A 59 -1.62 -11.30 -14.26
C GLU A 59 -1.70 -10.35 -15.47
N VAL A 60 -1.49 -9.04 -15.26
CA VAL A 60 -1.54 -8.05 -16.34
C VAL A 60 -0.20 -7.85 -17.05
N MET A 61 0.88 -8.40 -16.51
CA MET A 61 2.24 -8.31 -17.05
C MET A 61 2.72 -9.61 -17.72
N ALA A 62 1.92 -10.68 -17.66
CA ALA A 62 2.14 -11.96 -18.36
C ALA A 62 1.81 -11.87 -19.86
#